data_AF-A0A1F5USI9-F1
#
_entry.id   AF-A0A1F5USI9-F1
#
_cell.length_a   1.000
_cell.length_b   1.000
_cell.length_c   1.000
_cell.angle_alpha   90.00
_cell.angle_beta   90.00
_cell.angle_gamma   90.00
#
_symmetry.space_group_name_H-M   'P 1'
#
loop_
_entity.id
_entity.type
_entity.pdbx_description
1 polymer ?
#
loop_
_entity_poly.entity_id
_entity_poly.type
_entity_poly.pdbx_seq_one_letter_code
_entity_poly.pdbx_strand_id
1 'polypeptide(L)'
;MPDIKAHENQANHNIRFLNNFAGSCNDWSITVSFYSSLHVVEASIFNCSKIIYKTLTLNFKHTEDLKNYFRTHPKPLNHFDSEHAIRNVIVMETFQEIYDDYKNLYDNSRNARYSCQTITPVRVAICRGNLKTIADWAVKKHKVNITEKI
;
A
#
# COMPACT_ATOMS: atom_id res chain seq x y z
N MET A 1 -0.37 2.49 17.54
CA MET A 1 -0.64 2.34 16.09
C MET A 1 -1.06 3.67 15.54
N PRO A 2 -0.61 4.08 14.34
CA PRO A 2 -1.14 5.29 13.71
C PRO A 2 -2.66 5.17 13.51
N ASP A 3 -3.36 6.28 13.64
CA ASP A 3 -4.77 6.34 13.28
C ASP A 3 -4.93 6.67 11.78
N ILE A 4 -6.18 6.75 11.31
CA ILE A 4 -6.46 7.09 9.93
C ILE A 4 -5.86 8.44 9.51
N LYS A 5 -5.95 9.47 10.36
CA LYS A 5 -5.44 10.81 10.03
C LYS A 5 -3.93 10.79 9.85
N ALA A 6 -3.21 10.04 10.69
CA ALA A 6 -1.77 9.86 10.54
C ALA A 6 -1.42 9.19 9.21
N HIS A 7 -2.18 8.17 8.78
CA HIS A 7 -1.99 7.54 7.47
C HIS A 7 -2.33 8.49 6.31
N GLU A 8 -3.43 9.21 6.37
CA GLU A 8 -3.80 10.21 5.35
C GLU A 8 -2.74 11.31 5.24
N ASN A 9 -2.29 11.85 6.37
CA ASN A 9 -1.24 12.88 6.40
C ASN A 9 0.06 12.36 5.80
N GLN A 10 0.46 11.13 6.12
CA GLN A 10 1.69 10.55 5.58
C GLN A 10 1.57 10.24 4.08
N ALA A 11 0.41 9.74 3.63
CA ALA A 11 0.15 9.53 2.20
C ALA A 11 0.25 10.86 1.42
N ASN A 12 -0.43 11.91 1.89
CA ASN A 12 -0.37 13.24 1.28
C ASN A 12 1.05 13.82 1.32
N HIS A 13 1.75 13.70 2.45
CA HIS A 13 3.14 14.13 2.55
C HIS A 13 4.02 13.46 1.48
N ASN A 14 3.91 12.13 1.34
CA ASN A 14 4.69 11.37 0.38
C ASN A 14 4.32 11.73 -1.08
N ILE A 15 3.04 11.92 -1.40
CA ILE A 15 2.59 12.35 -2.73
C ILE A 15 3.12 13.75 -3.04
N ARG A 16 3.04 14.68 -2.09
CA ARG A 16 3.62 16.02 -2.25
C ARG A 16 5.12 15.97 -2.46
N PHE A 17 5.84 15.14 -1.69
CA PHE A 17 7.27 14.92 -1.91
C PHE A 17 7.52 14.40 -3.34
N LEU A 18 6.77 13.39 -3.77
CA LEU A 18 6.87 12.79 -5.09
C LEU A 18 6.61 13.78 -6.24
N ASN A 19 5.76 14.79 -6.04
CA ASN A 19 5.48 15.83 -7.03
C ASN A 19 6.56 16.92 -7.10
N ASN A 20 7.23 17.18 -5.97
CA ASN A 20 8.22 18.25 -5.87
C ASN A 20 9.67 17.75 -6.02
N PHE A 21 9.89 16.44 -5.99
CA PHE A 21 11.24 15.90 -6.11
C PHE A 21 11.74 16.04 -7.56
N ALA A 22 12.83 16.80 -7.73
CA ALA A 22 13.42 17.12 -9.02
C ALA A 22 14.08 15.89 -9.68
N GLY A 23 13.30 15.14 -10.44
CA GLY A 23 13.64 14.56 -11.76
C GLY A 23 14.76 13.53 -11.94
N SER A 24 15.73 13.35 -11.04
CA SER A 24 16.91 12.51 -11.32
C SER A 24 16.93 11.14 -10.66
N CYS A 25 15.95 10.80 -9.81
CA CYS A 25 15.97 9.54 -9.06
C CYS A 25 14.71 8.71 -9.28
N ASN A 26 14.67 7.98 -10.39
CA ASN A 26 13.55 7.11 -10.74
C ASN A 26 13.26 6.05 -9.66
N ASP A 27 14.29 5.50 -9.02
CA ASP A 27 14.16 4.50 -7.96
C ASP A 27 13.42 5.06 -6.75
N TRP A 28 13.72 6.31 -6.38
CA TRP A 28 13.03 7.03 -5.32
C TRP A 28 11.59 7.33 -5.69
N SER A 29 11.31 7.72 -6.93
CA SER A 29 9.94 7.94 -7.40
C SER A 29 9.06 6.70 -7.24
N ILE A 30 9.57 5.53 -7.62
CA ILE A 30 8.86 4.25 -7.43
C ILE A 30 8.72 3.91 -5.94
N THR A 31 9.80 4.05 -5.17
CA THR A 31 9.82 3.74 -3.74
C THR A 31 8.79 4.58 -2.99
N VAL A 32 8.78 5.90 -3.21
CA VAL A 32 7.82 6.80 -2.59
C VAL A 32 6.40 6.49 -3.09
N SER A 33 6.21 6.15 -4.37
CA SER A 33 4.89 5.75 -4.87
C SER A 33 4.31 4.55 -4.10
N PHE A 34 5.15 3.55 -3.81
CA PHE A 34 4.75 2.41 -2.98
C PHE A 34 4.48 2.80 -1.51
N TYR A 35 5.33 3.60 -0.88
CA TYR A 35 5.09 4.02 0.51
C TYR A 35 3.87 4.93 0.64
N SER A 36 3.54 5.73 -0.38
CA SER A 36 2.25 6.43 -0.46
C SER A 36 1.10 5.44 -0.48
N SER A 37 1.10 4.46 -1.39
CA SER A 37 0.00 3.50 -1.52
C SER A 37 -0.18 2.65 -0.26
N LEU A 38 0.90 2.31 0.44
CA LEU A 38 0.86 1.64 1.74
C LEU A 38 -0.02 2.41 2.74
N HIS A 39 0.19 3.72 2.88
CA HIS A 39 -0.59 4.53 3.81
C HIS A 39 -2.03 4.74 3.34
N VAL A 40 -2.26 4.85 2.03
CA VAL A 40 -3.62 4.87 1.47
C VAL A 40 -4.37 3.58 1.84
N VAL A 41 -3.73 2.41 1.67
CA VAL A 41 -4.32 1.11 2.01
C VAL A 41 -4.58 0.99 3.50
N GLU A 42 -3.66 1.38 4.38
CA GLU A 42 -3.90 1.33 5.83
C GLU A 42 -5.06 2.22 6.26
N ALA A 43 -5.20 3.42 5.67
CA ALA A 43 -6.37 4.27 5.90
C ALA A 43 -7.68 3.58 5.45
N SER A 44 -7.66 2.89 4.30
CA SER A 44 -8.82 2.09 3.84
C SER A 44 -9.14 0.91 4.75
N ILE A 45 -8.13 0.22 5.29
CA ILE A 45 -8.33 -0.84 6.30
C ILE A 45 -9.02 -0.27 7.53
N PHE A 46 -8.53 0.87 8.04
CA PHE A 46 -9.11 1.54 9.20
C PHE A 46 -10.59 1.88 8.99
N ASN A 47 -10.93 2.52 7.86
CA ASN A 47 -12.31 2.92 7.55
C ASN A 47 -13.24 1.74 7.26
N CYS A 48 -12.74 0.70 6.59
CA CYS A 48 -13.54 -0.51 6.36
C CYS A 48 -13.76 -1.28 7.68
N SER A 49 -12.78 -1.25 8.59
CA SER A 49 -12.75 -2.00 9.85
C SER A 49 -13.07 -3.50 9.70
N LYS A 50 -12.91 -4.02 8.48
CA LYS A 50 -13.27 -5.37 8.07
C LYS A 50 -12.22 -5.89 7.09
N ILE A 51 -11.60 -7.01 7.45
CA ILE A 51 -10.63 -7.73 6.64
C ILE A 51 -11.20 -9.10 6.31
N ILE A 52 -11.10 -9.48 5.04
CA ILE A 52 -11.44 -10.82 4.56
C ILE A 52 -10.15 -11.63 4.50
N TYR A 53 -10.19 -12.86 5.02
CA TYR A 53 -9.10 -13.82 4.87
C TYR A 53 -9.68 -15.21 4.66
N LYS A 54 -9.54 -15.76 3.45
CA LYS A 54 -10.19 -17.00 3.02
C LYS A 54 -11.71 -16.88 3.17
N THR A 55 -12.30 -17.58 4.13
CA THR A 55 -13.74 -17.54 4.43
C THR A 55 -14.07 -16.72 5.68
N LEU A 56 -13.06 -16.16 6.36
CA LEU A 56 -13.24 -15.43 7.60
C LEU A 56 -13.40 -13.93 7.32
N THR A 57 -14.39 -13.34 7.98
CA THR A 57 -14.52 -11.88 8.14
C THR A 57 -14.00 -11.50 9.52
N LEU A 58 -12.96 -10.67 9.55
CA LEU A 58 -12.28 -10.23 10.78
C LEU A 58 -12.46 -8.72 10.96
N ASN A 59 -12.76 -8.28 12.19
CA ASN A 59 -12.97 -6.87 12.50
C ASN A 59 -11.67 -6.23 12.98
N PHE A 60 -10.84 -5.80 12.03
CA PHE A 60 -9.52 -5.24 12.27
C PHE A 60 -9.37 -3.87 11.64
N LYS A 61 -8.57 -3.01 12.27
CA LYS A 61 -8.37 -1.62 11.85
C LYS A 61 -7.00 -1.36 11.27
N HIS A 62 -6.08 -2.32 11.38
CA HIS A 62 -4.75 -2.21 10.81
C HIS A 62 -4.15 -3.59 10.49
N THR A 63 -3.20 -3.62 9.55
CA THR A 63 -2.40 -4.82 9.24
C THR A 63 -1.79 -5.55 10.46
N GLU A 64 -1.31 -4.85 11.51
CA GLU A 64 -0.73 -5.57 12.68
C GLU A 64 -1.78 -6.33 13.47
N ASP A 65 -3.06 -5.95 13.41
CA ASP A 65 -4.12 -6.71 14.08
C ASP A 65 -4.18 -8.12 13.50
N LEU A 66 -4.08 -8.24 12.17
CA LEU A 66 -4.01 -9.53 11.48
C LEU A 66 -2.69 -10.27 11.79
N LYS A 67 -1.57 -9.55 11.90
CA LYS A 67 -0.28 -10.11 12.33
C LYS A 67 -0.35 -10.71 13.73
N ASN A 68 -0.96 -10.01 14.68
CA ASN A 68 -1.18 -10.47 16.05
C ASN A 68 -2.17 -11.63 16.11
N TYR A 69 -3.20 -11.61 15.27
CA TYR A 69 -4.12 -12.73 15.13
C TYR A 69 -3.37 -14.01 14.69
N PHE A 70 -2.49 -13.93 13.68
CA PHE A 70 -1.72 -15.09 13.22
C PHE A 70 -0.69 -15.60 14.24
N ARG A 71 -0.16 -14.73 15.11
CA ARG A 71 0.72 -15.15 16.22
C ARG A 71 0.00 -16.05 17.23
N THR A 72 -1.29 -15.81 17.44
CA THR A 72 -2.11 -16.51 18.46
C THR A 72 -2.94 -17.65 17.88
N HIS A 73 -3.11 -17.70 16.56
CA HIS A 73 -3.86 -18.72 15.83
C HIS A 73 -2.98 -19.37 14.76
N PRO A 74 -1.94 -20.14 15.16
CA PRO A 74 -0.94 -20.66 14.24
C PRO A 74 -1.59 -21.60 13.21
N LYS A 75 -1.61 -21.15 11.95
CA LYS A 75 -1.66 -22.04 10.78
C LYS A 75 -0.22 -22.29 10.31
N PRO A 76 0.05 -23.40 9.59
CA PRO A 76 1.38 -23.66 9.03
C PRO A 76 1.64 -22.72 7.86
N LEU A 77 2.03 -21.49 8.14
CA LEU A 77 2.30 -20.47 7.13
C LEU A 77 3.62 -19.77 7.48
N ASN A 78 4.72 -20.39 7.06
CA ASN A 78 6.09 -19.85 7.07
C ASN A 78 6.27 -18.62 6.15
N HIS A 79 5.21 -17.86 5.85
CA HIS A 79 5.17 -16.87 4.76
C HIS A 79 4.63 -15.49 5.21
N PHE A 80 4.32 -15.31 6.50
CA PHE A 80 3.83 -14.05 7.06
C PHE A 80 4.88 -13.32 7.92
N ASP A 81 6.16 -13.48 7.57
CA ASP A 81 7.28 -12.96 8.36
C ASP A 81 7.44 -11.43 8.25
N SER A 82 6.66 -10.77 7.38
CA SER A 82 6.68 -9.31 7.23
C SER A 82 5.29 -8.70 7.10
N GLU A 83 5.14 -7.47 7.57
CA GLU A 83 3.91 -6.68 7.39
C GLU A 83 3.56 -6.45 5.92
N HIS A 84 4.55 -6.38 5.03
CA HIS A 84 4.30 -6.28 3.59
C HIS A 84 3.61 -7.54 3.03
N ALA A 85 4.04 -8.73 3.48
CA ALA A 85 3.39 -9.98 3.07
C ALA A 85 1.94 -10.06 3.57
N ILE A 86 1.70 -9.65 4.82
CA ILE A 86 0.35 -9.60 5.40
C ILE A 86 -0.52 -8.58 4.64
N ARG A 87 0.00 -7.39 4.35
CA ARG A 87 -0.74 -6.37 3.61
C ARG A 87 -1.07 -6.82 2.19
N ASN A 88 -0.16 -7.51 1.50
CA ASN A 88 -0.46 -8.13 0.20
C ASN A 88 -1.65 -9.09 0.28
N VAL A 89 -1.71 -9.92 1.33
CA VAL A 89 -2.86 -10.82 1.54
C VAL A 89 -4.13 -10.05 1.84
N ILE A 90 -4.08 -9.00 2.67
CA ILE A 90 -5.25 -8.15 2.93
C ILE A 90 -5.76 -7.53 1.63
N VAL A 91 -4.88 -6.94 0.82
CA VAL A 91 -5.28 -6.34 -0.46
C VAL A 91 -5.83 -7.39 -1.41
N MET A 92 -5.17 -8.54 -1.53
CA MET A 92 -5.61 -9.64 -2.40
C MET A 92 -6.97 -10.21 -2.01
N GLU A 93 -7.26 -10.34 -0.72
CA GLU A 93 -8.48 -11.00 -0.24
C GLU A 93 -9.62 -10.01 -0.02
N THR A 94 -9.31 -8.79 0.42
CA THR A 94 -10.30 -7.77 0.83
C THR A 94 -10.51 -6.70 -0.23
N PHE A 95 -9.44 -6.29 -0.94
CA PHE A 95 -9.45 -5.16 -1.87
C PHE A 95 -9.00 -5.58 -3.27
N GLN A 96 -9.60 -6.67 -3.78
CA GLN A 96 -9.21 -7.32 -5.03
C GLN A 96 -9.08 -6.36 -6.21
N GLU A 97 -9.90 -5.30 -6.25
CA GLU A 97 -9.94 -4.36 -7.38
C GLU A 97 -8.66 -3.54 -7.56
N ILE A 98 -7.82 -3.43 -6.51
CA ILE A 98 -6.55 -2.71 -6.55
C ILE A 98 -5.35 -3.64 -6.35
N TYR A 99 -5.55 -4.96 -6.33
CA TYR A 99 -4.50 -5.91 -6.00
C TYR A 99 -3.35 -5.85 -6.99
N ASP A 100 -3.65 -5.89 -8.29
CA ASP A 100 -2.62 -5.85 -9.33
C ASP A 100 -1.83 -4.53 -9.27
N ASP A 101 -2.53 -3.41 -9.02
CA ASP A 101 -1.90 -2.10 -8.91
C ASP A 101 -0.94 -2.04 -7.73
N TYR A 102 -1.40 -2.51 -6.57
CA TYR A 102 -0.64 -2.51 -5.34
C TYR A 102 0.55 -3.49 -5.41
N LYS A 103 0.35 -4.68 -5.98
CA LYS A 103 1.40 -5.69 -6.15
C LYS A 103 2.49 -5.21 -7.09
N ASN A 104 2.11 -4.56 -8.20
CA ASN A 104 3.06 -3.96 -9.14
C ASN A 104 3.90 -2.86 -8.45
N LEU A 105 3.30 -2.00 -7.62
CA LEU A 105 4.04 -1.02 -6.83
C LEU A 105 5.02 -1.68 -5.86
N TYR A 106 4.58 -2.70 -5.12
CA TYR A 106 5.41 -3.44 -4.18
C TYR A 106 6.63 -4.06 -4.88
N ASP A 107 6.42 -4.80 -5.97
CA ASP A 107 7.49 -5.48 -6.69
C ASP A 107 8.49 -4.49 -7.28
N ASN A 108 8.00 -3.39 -7.84
CA ASN A 108 8.88 -2.35 -8.38
C ASN A 108 9.66 -1.60 -7.32
N SER A 109 9.06 -1.32 -6.17
CA SER A 109 9.78 -0.69 -5.06
C SER A 109 10.91 -1.59 -4.55
N ARG A 110 10.71 -2.91 -4.55
CA ARG A 110 11.75 -3.86 -4.18
C ARG A 110 12.85 -3.92 -5.21
N ASN A 111 12.51 -3.97 -6.50
CA ASN A 111 13.50 -3.93 -7.57
C ASN A 111 14.31 -2.63 -7.50
N ALA A 112 13.65 -1.47 -7.45
CA ALA A 112 14.30 -0.17 -7.33
C ALA A 112 15.28 -0.06 -6.15
N ARG A 113 15.03 -0.78 -5.05
CA ARG A 113 15.88 -0.71 -3.84
C ARG A 113 16.94 -1.78 -3.75
N TYR A 114 16.67 -2.96 -4.29
CA TYR A 114 17.45 -4.17 -4.00
C TYR A 114 17.93 -4.89 -5.26
N SER A 115 17.42 -4.55 -6.45
CA SER A 115 18.00 -4.99 -7.70
C SER A 115 18.83 -3.84 -8.28
N CYS A 116 20.04 -4.14 -8.77
CA CYS A 116 20.89 -3.16 -9.46
C CYS A 116 20.35 -2.83 -10.87
N GLN A 117 19.03 -2.81 -11.05
CA GLN A 117 18.38 -2.58 -12.33
C GLN A 117 18.10 -1.10 -12.52
N THR A 118 18.40 -0.59 -13.70
CA THR A 118 18.06 0.78 -14.07
C THR A 118 16.55 0.93 -14.21
N ILE A 119 15.95 1.76 -13.37
CA ILE A 119 14.53 2.12 -13.50
C ILE A 119 14.36 3.17 -14.60
N THR A 120 13.52 2.86 -15.58
CA THR A 120 13.22 3.74 -16.71
C THR A 120 12.12 4.75 -16.37
N PRO A 121 12.08 5.92 -17.04
CA PRO A 121 10.99 6.88 -16.87
C PRO A 121 9.60 6.29 -17.17
N VAL A 122 9.51 5.37 -18.15
CA VAL A 122 8.26 4.65 -18.47
C VAL A 122 7.79 3.83 -17.26
N ARG A 123 8.71 3.15 -16.57
CA ARG A 123 8.39 2.37 -15.37
C ARG A 123 7.91 3.26 -14.22
N VAL A 124 8.50 4.45 -14.07
CA VAL A 124 8.03 5.47 -13.12
C VAL A 124 6.60 5.90 -13.45
N ALA A 125 6.31 6.21 -14.72
CA ALA A 125 4.97 6.63 -15.16
C ALA A 125 3.92 5.55 -14.87
N ILE A 126 4.24 4.27 -15.12
CA ILE A 126 3.38 3.13 -14.75
C ILE A 126 3.13 3.15 -13.24
N CYS A 127 4.18 3.16 -12.41
CA CYS A 127 4.02 3.14 -10.95
C CYS A 127 3.19 4.32 -10.42
N ARG A 128 3.36 5.52 -10.98
CA ARG A 128 2.53 6.68 -10.62
C ARG A 128 1.07 6.49 -11.02
N GLY A 129 0.81 5.91 -12.20
CA GLY A 129 -0.53 5.52 -12.62
C GLY A 129 -1.19 4.54 -11.65
N ASN A 130 -0.47 3.50 -11.24
CA ASN A 130 -0.94 2.53 -10.24
C ASN A 130 -1.26 3.19 -8.89
N LEU A 131 -0.40 4.10 -8.41
CA LEU A 131 -0.67 4.87 -7.18
C LEU A 131 -1.95 5.70 -7.33
N LYS A 132 -2.14 6.36 -8.48
CA LYS A 132 -3.34 7.15 -8.76
C LYS A 132 -4.60 6.27 -8.72
N THR A 133 -4.58 5.10 -9.36
CA THR A 133 -5.70 4.15 -9.32
C THR A 133 -6.07 3.77 -7.87
N ILE A 134 -5.08 3.45 -7.05
CA ILE A 134 -5.28 3.10 -5.63
C ILE A 134 -5.85 4.27 -4.83
N ALA A 135 -5.31 5.48 -5.03
CA ALA A 135 -5.79 6.67 -4.33
C ALA A 135 -7.24 7.02 -4.71
N ASP A 136 -7.56 7.02 -6.00
CA ASP A 136 -8.92 7.29 -6.49
C ASP A 136 -9.92 6.26 -5.96
N TRP A 137 -9.54 4.98 -5.93
CA TRP A 137 -10.33 3.91 -5.34
C TRP A 137 -10.59 4.16 -3.84
N ALA A 138 -9.56 4.51 -3.07
CA ALA A 138 -9.67 4.73 -1.63
C ALA A 138 -10.55 5.94 -1.30
N VAL A 139 -10.41 7.05 -2.04
CA VAL A 139 -11.27 8.23 -1.91
C VAL A 139 -12.72 7.85 -2.21
N LYS A 140 -12.96 7.16 -3.32
CA LYS A 140 -14.32 6.81 -3.77
C LYS A 140 -15.02 5.85 -2.82
N LYS A 141 -14.38 4.71 -2.51
CA LYS A 141 -14.99 3.58 -1.78
C LYS A 141 -14.86 3.71 -0.26
N HIS A 142 -13.72 4.18 0.21
CA HIS A 142 -13.38 4.16 1.63
C HIS A 142 -13.32 5.54 2.25
N LYS A 143 -13.62 6.61 1.50
CA LYS A 143 -13.64 8.00 1.99
C LYS A 143 -12.32 8.43 2.63
N VAL A 144 -11.21 7.87 2.16
CA VAL A 144 -9.87 8.29 2.57
C VAL A 144 -9.59 9.69 2.01
N ASN A 145 -9.04 10.58 2.83
CA ASN A 145 -8.76 11.96 2.46
C ASN A 145 -7.38 12.12 1.79
N ILE A 146 -7.36 11.97 0.46
CA ILE A 146 -6.17 12.28 -0.37
C ILE A 146 -6.40 13.62 -1.06
N THR A 147 -5.64 14.64 -0.65
CA THR A 147 -5.78 16.02 -1.12
C THR A 147 -4.77 16.38 -2.20
N GLU A 148 -3.65 15.66 -2.26
CA GLU A 148 -2.58 15.91 -3.22
C GLU A 148 -2.91 15.24 -4.57
N LYS A 149 -2.64 15.95 -5.67
CA LYS A 149 -2.82 15.41 -7.03
C LYS A 149 -1.68 14.46 -7.36
N ILE A 150 -1.97 13.34 -8.04
CA ILE A 150 -0.97 12.32 -8.45
C ILE A 150 -0.76 12.37 -9.96
#